data_AF-A0A495P047-F1
#
_entry.id   AF-A0A495P047-F1
#
_cell.length_a   1.000
_cell.length_b   1.000
_cell.length_c   1.000
_cell.angle_alpha   90.00
_cell.angle_beta   90.00
_cell.angle_gamma   90.00
#
_symmetry.space_group_name_H-M   'P 1'
#
loop_
_entity.id
_entity.type
_entity.pdbx_description
1 polymer ?
#
loop_
_entity_poly.entity_id
_entity_poly.type
_entity_poly.pdbx_seq_one_letter_code
_entity_poly.pdbx_strand_id
1 'polypeptide(L)'
;MTKIRFILLALACITLTNCNTTEHEFPLDKRFWDTNDYDTAVLELRYGYKEDEKLPTFADPEKRLVVEKLTDEQNFNIVLNDNELGIEHRNDVATEFFKHWQSMTRIYVAKDRKDQYLYDKELLAVWHFGLELQLKYFKLGNDQIRNMADDPNSVIVQSNIDSNVKTMINNYLIYLDLINEEDAFTEEGENDLASGIDQYFTQMIELYPDADYNSMKRKAELMINKSHSDNIKSSLNKLIQLIESKTIEQ
;
A
#
# COMPACT_ATOMS: atom_id res chain seq x y z
N MET A 1 51.84 37.33 -10.27
CA MET A 1 50.36 37.38 -10.37
C MET A 1 49.75 36.25 -11.19
N THR A 2 50.38 35.78 -12.28
CA THR A 2 49.89 34.69 -13.13
C THR A 2 49.77 33.34 -12.39
N LYS A 3 50.72 32.97 -11.52
CA LYS A 3 50.67 31.69 -10.77
C LYS A 3 49.51 31.60 -9.76
N ILE A 4 49.11 32.72 -9.14
CA ILE A 4 47.98 32.77 -8.19
C ILE A 4 46.64 32.62 -8.92
N ARG A 5 46.53 33.13 -10.16
CA ARG A 5 45.33 32.99 -11.00
C ARG A 5 45.06 31.53 -11.37
N PHE A 6 46.09 30.74 -11.66
CA PHE A 6 45.93 29.31 -11.97
C PHE A 6 45.49 28.48 -10.75
N ILE A 7 45.96 28.83 -9.54
CA ILE A 7 45.55 28.15 -8.30
C ILE A 7 44.08 28.46 -7.97
N LEU A 8 43.64 29.72 -8.13
CA LEU A 8 42.24 30.11 -7.96
C LEU A 8 41.32 29.47 -9.01
N LEU A 9 41.78 29.35 -10.25
CA LEU A 9 41.03 28.66 -11.32
C LEU A 9 40.90 27.15 -11.03
N ALA A 10 41.97 26.52 -10.55
CA ALA A 10 41.95 25.12 -10.15
C ALA A 10 41.04 24.87 -8.95
N LEU A 11 41.06 25.74 -7.93
CA LEU A 11 40.13 25.66 -6.79
C LEU A 11 38.66 25.84 -7.23
N ALA A 12 38.38 26.77 -8.15
CA ALA A 12 37.04 26.98 -8.69
C ALA A 12 36.55 25.77 -9.50
N CYS A 13 37.43 25.10 -10.25
CA CYS A 13 37.10 23.85 -10.95
C CYS A 13 36.80 22.71 -9.96
N ILE A 14 37.55 22.57 -8.87
CA ILE A 14 37.32 21.54 -7.85
C ILE A 14 35.97 21.75 -7.13
N THR A 15 35.56 23.00 -6.89
CA THR A 15 34.22 23.28 -6.31
C THR A 15 33.07 23.04 -7.27
N LEU A 16 33.30 23.15 -8.59
CA LEU A 16 32.27 22.90 -9.61
C LEU A 16 32.14 21.41 -9.97
N THR A 17 33.17 20.59 -9.75
CA THR A 17 33.12 19.14 -9.96
C THR A 17 32.59 18.35 -8.75
N ASN A 18 32.36 19.02 -7.61
CA ASN A 18 31.84 18.37 -6.39
C ASN A 18 30.32 18.50 -6.23
N CYS A 19 29.60 18.83 -7.31
CA CYS A 19 28.17 18.54 -7.39
C CYS A 19 28.00 17.03 -7.51
N ASN A 20 27.94 16.34 -6.35
CA ASN A 20 27.29 15.05 -6.28
C ASN A 20 25.81 15.29 -6.61
N THR A 21 25.44 15.16 -7.88
CA THR A 21 24.03 14.97 -8.23
C THR A 21 23.62 13.66 -7.57
N THR A 22 22.80 13.75 -6.52
CA THR A 22 22.09 12.61 -5.96
C THR A 22 21.38 11.91 -7.11
N GLU A 23 21.74 10.66 -7.39
CA GLU A 23 21.26 9.92 -8.57
C GLU A 23 19.74 9.72 -8.53
N HIS A 24 19.16 9.69 -7.32
CA HIS A 24 17.73 9.65 -7.06
C HIS A 24 17.35 10.78 -6.10
N GLU A 25 16.38 11.61 -6.48
CA GLU A 25 15.86 12.70 -5.65
C GLU A 25 14.40 12.44 -5.27
N PHE A 26 14.14 12.36 -3.96
CA PHE A 26 12.81 12.23 -3.38
C PHE A 26 12.49 13.46 -2.52
N PRO A 27 11.23 13.93 -2.46
CA PRO A 27 10.85 15.10 -1.66
C PRO A 27 10.74 14.77 -0.17
N LEU A 28 11.85 14.32 0.44
CA LEU A 28 11.89 13.81 1.82
C LEU A 28 11.64 14.89 2.88
N ASP A 29 11.94 16.15 2.55
CA ASP A 29 11.70 17.31 3.43
C ASP A 29 10.20 17.62 3.59
N LYS A 30 9.35 17.13 2.69
CA LYS A 30 7.90 17.30 2.82
C LYS A 30 7.35 16.46 3.96
N ARG A 31 6.50 17.06 4.78
CA ARG A 31 5.85 16.35 5.90
C ARG A 31 4.95 15.22 5.41
N PHE A 32 4.14 15.47 4.39
CA PHE A 32 3.27 14.49 3.74
C PHE A 32 3.49 14.56 2.24
N TRP A 33 3.50 13.41 1.58
CA TRP A 33 3.55 13.31 0.12
C TRP A 33 2.14 13.40 -0.45
N ASP A 34 1.96 14.32 -1.39
CA ASP A 34 0.72 14.44 -2.16
C ASP A 34 0.72 13.50 -3.39
N THR A 35 -0.35 13.53 -4.19
CA THR A 35 -0.48 12.65 -5.35
C THR A 35 0.59 12.91 -6.42
N ASN A 36 1.10 14.14 -6.56
CA ASN A 36 2.19 14.44 -7.52
C ASN A 36 3.54 13.92 -7.01
N ASP A 37 3.76 14.00 -5.69
CA ASP A 37 4.93 13.40 -5.07
C ASP A 37 4.94 11.88 -5.28
N TYR A 38 3.79 11.22 -5.12
CA TYR A 38 3.63 9.79 -5.42
C TYR A 38 3.84 9.47 -6.90
N ASP A 39 3.30 10.26 -7.83
CA ASP A 39 3.53 10.05 -9.27
C ASP A 39 5.03 10.02 -9.59
N THR A 40 5.76 11.02 -9.10
CA THR A 40 7.21 11.15 -9.31
C THR A 40 7.97 10.02 -8.62
N ALA A 41 7.70 9.78 -7.33
CA ALA A 41 8.42 8.78 -6.54
C ALA A 41 8.18 7.35 -7.06
N VAL A 42 6.95 7.03 -7.45
CA VAL A 42 6.61 5.70 -8.00
C VAL A 42 7.24 5.52 -9.37
N LEU A 43 7.27 6.55 -10.22
CA LEU A 43 7.97 6.47 -11.50
C LEU A 43 9.47 6.21 -11.29
N GLU A 44 10.09 6.95 -10.38
CA GLU A 44 11.51 6.82 -10.03
C GLU A 44 11.83 5.42 -9.50
N LEU A 45 11.07 4.92 -8.53
CA LEU A 45 11.28 3.58 -7.95
C LEU A 45 11.07 2.45 -8.95
N ARG A 46 10.22 2.64 -9.97
CA ARG A 46 9.95 1.60 -10.97
C ARG A 46 10.94 1.61 -12.13
N TYR A 47 11.51 2.76 -12.46
CA TYR A 47 12.23 2.94 -13.72
C TYR A 47 13.54 3.74 -13.64
N GLY A 48 13.78 4.46 -12.54
CA GLY A 48 14.98 5.28 -12.35
C GLY A 48 16.20 4.47 -11.90
N TYR A 49 15.98 3.35 -11.19
CA TYR A 49 17.05 2.46 -10.72
C TYR A 49 17.57 1.56 -11.83
N LYS A 50 18.89 1.35 -11.87
CA LYS A 50 19.52 0.38 -12.80
C LYS A 50 19.22 -1.05 -12.37
N GLU A 51 19.33 -1.99 -13.29
CA GLU A 51 19.04 -3.42 -13.04
C GLU A 51 19.87 -4.02 -11.89
N ASP A 52 21.11 -3.56 -11.71
CA ASP A 52 22.03 -4.01 -10.66
C ASP A 52 22.01 -3.11 -9.40
N GLU A 53 21.23 -2.03 -9.44
CA GLU A 53 21.09 -1.11 -8.31
C GLU A 53 20.03 -1.59 -7.32
N LYS A 54 20.33 -1.48 -6.03
CA LYS A 54 19.39 -1.80 -4.96
C LYS A 54 18.38 -0.68 -4.75
N LEU A 55 17.12 -1.06 -4.68
CA LEU A 55 16.03 -0.19 -4.27
C LEU A 55 16.20 0.23 -2.78
N PRO A 56 15.56 1.34 -2.37
CA PRO A 56 15.44 1.69 -0.96
C PRO A 56 14.84 0.56 -0.13
N THR A 57 15.33 0.36 1.10
CA THR A 57 14.83 -0.67 2.03
C THR A 57 14.74 -0.11 3.43
N PHE A 58 13.90 -0.71 4.28
CA PHE A 58 13.87 -0.41 5.71
C PHE A 58 15.20 -0.75 6.39
N ALA A 59 15.97 -1.70 5.88
CA ALA A 59 17.26 -2.07 6.46
C ALA A 59 18.37 -1.03 6.20
N ASP A 60 18.29 -0.28 5.10
CA ASP A 60 19.28 0.73 4.70
C ASP A 60 19.03 2.07 5.42
N PRO A 61 19.86 2.49 6.39
CA PRO A 61 19.62 3.73 7.14
C PRO A 61 19.61 5.00 6.29
N GLU A 62 20.31 5.00 5.15
CA GLU A 62 20.41 6.18 4.28
C GLU A 62 19.19 6.33 3.38
N LYS A 63 18.64 5.21 2.91
CA LYS A 63 17.49 5.18 1.99
C LYS A 63 16.16 4.83 2.66
N ARG A 64 16.15 4.39 3.92
CA ARG A 64 14.95 3.98 4.68
C ARG A 64 13.82 4.99 4.63
N LEU A 65 14.15 6.28 4.74
CA LEU A 65 13.14 7.34 4.79
C LEU A 65 12.28 7.39 3.51
N VAL A 66 12.82 6.94 2.36
CA VAL A 66 12.05 6.83 1.11
C VAL A 66 10.93 5.80 1.27
N VAL A 67 11.23 4.63 1.83
CA VAL A 67 10.24 3.57 2.04
C VAL A 67 9.22 4.01 3.10
N GLU A 68 9.69 4.54 4.22
CA GLU A 68 8.82 5.07 5.28
C GLU A 68 7.84 6.11 4.72
N LYS A 69 8.30 7.02 3.87
CA LYS A 69 7.44 8.02 3.21
C LYS A 69 6.49 7.38 2.20
N LEU A 70 6.97 6.45 1.37
CA LEU A 70 6.16 5.78 0.37
C LEU A 70 4.98 5.01 0.98
N THR A 71 5.18 4.43 2.16
CA THR A 71 4.18 3.60 2.86
C THR A 71 3.54 4.31 4.06
N ASP A 72 3.71 5.62 4.21
CA ASP A 72 3.07 6.39 5.29
C ASP A 72 1.60 6.64 4.95
N GLU A 73 0.71 5.94 5.66
CA GLU A 73 -0.75 6.11 5.53
C GLU A 73 -1.21 7.54 5.85
N GLN A 74 -0.43 8.32 6.60
CA GLN A 74 -0.75 9.73 6.85
C GLN A 74 -0.82 10.55 5.55
N ASN A 75 -0.10 10.16 4.51
CA ASN A 75 -0.08 10.88 3.23
C ASN A 75 -1.47 11.04 2.60
N PHE A 76 -2.30 9.98 2.65
CA PHE A 76 -3.70 10.10 2.21
C PHE A 76 -4.63 10.48 3.36
N ASN A 77 -4.38 10.02 4.59
CA ASN A 77 -5.28 10.25 5.72
C ASN A 77 -5.52 11.73 6.03
N ILE A 78 -4.51 12.58 5.83
CA ILE A 78 -4.63 14.03 6.05
C ILE A 78 -5.71 14.68 5.18
N VAL A 79 -5.95 14.15 3.98
CA VAL A 79 -6.99 14.65 3.06
C VAL A 79 -8.27 13.86 3.23
N LEU A 80 -8.19 12.52 3.25
CA LEU A 80 -9.38 11.67 3.22
C LEU A 80 -10.21 11.77 4.51
N ASN A 81 -9.58 12.05 5.66
CA ASN A 81 -10.28 12.23 6.93
C ASN A 81 -10.67 13.69 7.23
N ASP A 82 -10.29 14.65 6.38
CA ASP A 82 -10.62 16.05 6.58
C ASP A 82 -12.07 16.34 6.17
N ASN A 83 -12.94 16.50 7.17
CA ASN A 83 -14.36 16.77 6.95
C ASN A 83 -14.68 18.22 6.58
N GLU A 84 -13.69 19.13 6.62
CA GLU A 84 -13.82 20.48 6.05
C GLU A 84 -13.75 20.47 4.52
N LEU A 85 -13.16 19.41 3.93
CA LEU A 85 -13.10 19.20 2.49
C LEU A 85 -14.37 18.54 1.93
N GLY A 86 -14.76 19.00 0.74
CA GLY A 86 -15.87 18.42 -0.01
C GLY A 86 -15.63 16.94 -0.34
N ILE A 87 -16.70 16.14 -0.30
CA ILE A 87 -16.62 14.68 -0.53
C ILE A 87 -16.10 14.34 -1.92
N GLU A 88 -16.46 15.12 -2.94
CA GLU A 88 -15.99 14.96 -4.31
C GLU A 88 -14.47 15.15 -4.39
N HIS A 89 -13.93 16.22 -3.81
CA HIS A 89 -12.49 16.47 -3.76
C HIS A 89 -11.73 15.35 -3.04
N ARG A 90 -12.25 14.86 -1.90
CA ARG A 90 -11.65 13.72 -1.20
C ARG A 90 -11.66 12.45 -2.03
N ASN A 91 -12.74 12.18 -2.77
CA ASN A 91 -12.81 11.03 -3.67
C ASN A 91 -11.86 11.14 -4.87
N ASP A 92 -11.67 12.33 -5.43
CA ASP A 92 -10.68 12.56 -6.49
C ASP A 92 -9.26 12.26 -5.98
N VAL A 93 -8.90 12.77 -4.81
CA VAL A 93 -7.59 12.50 -4.20
C VAL A 93 -7.42 11.01 -3.89
N ALA A 94 -8.44 10.36 -3.31
CA ALA A 94 -8.40 8.92 -3.03
C ALA A 94 -8.22 8.10 -4.33
N THR A 95 -8.87 8.52 -5.42
CA THR A 95 -8.75 7.88 -6.74
C THR A 95 -7.33 7.94 -7.27
N GLU A 96 -6.66 9.09 -7.17
CA GLU A 96 -5.27 9.23 -7.62
C GLU A 96 -4.32 8.39 -6.76
N PHE A 97 -4.44 8.44 -5.43
CA PHE A 97 -3.67 7.55 -4.55
C PHE A 97 -3.88 6.07 -4.90
N PHE A 98 -5.11 5.66 -5.20
CA PHE A 98 -5.42 4.28 -5.56
C PHE A 98 -4.71 3.85 -6.86
N LYS A 99 -4.65 4.72 -7.87
CA LYS A 99 -3.90 4.48 -9.12
C LYS A 99 -2.39 4.36 -8.85
N HIS A 100 -1.83 5.23 -8.00
CA HIS A 100 -0.42 5.14 -7.64
C HIS A 100 -0.12 3.85 -6.88
N TRP A 101 -0.95 3.47 -5.92
CA TRP A 101 -0.82 2.21 -5.19
C TRP A 101 -0.82 0.99 -6.13
N GLN A 102 -1.72 0.94 -7.12
CA GLN A 102 -1.72 -0.13 -8.12
C GLN A 102 -0.36 -0.26 -8.83
N SER A 103 0.31 0.86 -9.10
CA SER A 103 1.67 0.87 -9.66
C SER A 103 2.73 0.46 -8.64
N MET A 104 2.57 0.85 -7.38
CA MET A 104 3.48 0.50 -6.28
C MET A 104 3.60 -1.00 -6.05
N THR A 105 2.51 -1.76 -6.23
CA THR A 105 2.51 -3.23 -6.04
C THR A 105 3.53 -3.99 -6.88
N ARG A 106 4.17 -3.33 -7.87
CA ARG A 106 5.19 -3.91 -8.75
C ARG A 106 6.62 -3.47 -8.42
N ILE A 107 6.83 -2.61 -7.42
CA ILE A 107 8.16 -2.07 -7.10
C ILE A 107 9.03 -3.16 -6.46
N TYR A 108 8.51 -3.82 -5.42
CA TYR A 108 9.28 -4.71 -4.54
C TYR A 108 9.06 -6.21 -4.79
N VAL A 109 8.66 -6.58 -6.01
CA VAL A 109 8.31 -7.98 -6.37
C VAL A 109 9.51 -8.82 -6.84
N ALA A 110 10.71 -8.23 -6.87
CA ALA A 110 11.90 -8.92 -7.36
C ALA A 110 12.30 -10.08 -6.44
N LYS A 111 12.67 -11.21 -7.05
CA LYS A 111 13.12 -12.42 -6.35
C LYS A 111 14.56 -12.77 -6.69
N ASP A 112 15.23 -13.46 -5.77
CA ASP A 112 16.57 -14.00 -5.96
C ASP A 112 16.57 -15.32 -6.74
N ARG A 113 17.75 -15.94 -6.91
CA ARG A 113 17.89 -17.22 -7.64
C ARG A 113 17.33 -18.44 -6.89
N LYS A 114 16.88 -18.26 -5.65
CA LYS A 114 16.20 -19.26 -4.82
C LYS A 114 14.70 -18.98 -4.73
N ASP A 115 14.18 -18.13 -5.61
CA ASP A 115 12.79 -17.68 -5.64
C ASP A 115 12.34 -16.98 -4.33
N GLN A 116 13.28 -16.42 -3.56
CA GLN A 116 13.00 -15.63 -2.36
C GLN A 116 12.81 -14.16 -2.73
N TYR A 117 11.85 -13.49 -2.13
CA TYR A 117 11.69 -12.05 -2.28
C TYR A 117 12.93 -11.31 -1.76
N LEU A 118 13.43 -10.35 -2.56
CA LEU A 118 14.56 -9.50 -2.18
C LEU A 118 14.16 -8.41 -1.17
N TYR A 119 12.88 -8.05 -1.17
CA TYR A 119 12.30 -6.88 -0.50
C TYR A 119 10.92 -7.23 0.09
N ASP A 120 10.83 -8.37 0.77
CA ASP A 120 9.56 -8.91 1.27
C ASP A 120 8.84 -7.94 2.23
N LYS A 121 9.58 -7.30 3.14
CA LYS A 121 9.05 -6.29 4.06
C LYS A 121 8.49 -5.08 3.33
N GLU A 122 9.23 -4.54 2.36
CA GLU A 122 8.81 -3.38 1.59
C GLU A 122 7.59 -3.71 0.71
N LEU A 123 7.55 -4.92 0.14
CA LEU A 123 6.40 -5.43 -0.59
C LEU A 123 5.15 -5.48 0.30
N LEU A 124 5.27 -6.04 1.51
CA LEU A 124 4.14 -6.14 2.43
C LEU A 124 3.70 -4.77 2.97
N ALA A 125 4.63 -3.86 3.23
CA ALA A 125 4.30 -2.48 3.61
C ALA A 125 3.52 -1.75 2.50
N VAL A 126 3.88 -1.94 1.22
CA VAL A 126 3.10 -1.42 0.07
C VAL A 126 1.70 -2.04 0.01
N TRP A 127 1.57 -3.33 0.31
CA TRP A 127 0.25 -3.97 0.38
C TRP A 127 -0.59 -3.42 1.53
N HIS A 128 -0.02 -3.29 2.72
CA HIS A 128 -0.69 -2.75 3.91
C HIS A 128 -1.20 -1.33 3.68
N PHE A 129 -0.36 -0.45 3.15
CA PHE A 129 -0.75 0.90 2.72
C PHE A 129 -1.97 0.87 1.78
N GLY A 130 -1.98 -0.06 0.84
CA GLY A 130 -3.07 -0.25 -0.11
C GLY A 130 -4.36 -0.78 0.48
N LEU A 131 -4.27 -1.67 1.47
CA LEU A 131 -5.44 -2.21 2.17
C LEU A 131 -6.13 -1.10 2.96
N GLU A 132 -5.38 -0.29 3.73
CA GLU A 132 -5.94 0.88 4.44
C GLU A 132 -6.54 1.90 3.46
N LEU A 133 -5.83 2.22 2.38
CA LEU A 133 -6.31 3.15 1.36
C LEU A 133 -7.63 2.68 0.75
N GLN A 134 -7.76 1.38 0.46
CA GLN A 134 -8.98 0.80 -0.10
C GLN A 134 -10.18 0.97 0.82
N LEU A 135 -10.03 0.74 2.14
CA LEU A 135 -11.12 0.94 3.09
C LEU A 135 -11.68 2.34 2.99
N LYS A 136 -10.81 3.36 2.96
CA LYS A 136 -11.22 4.76 2.90
C LYS A 136 -11.77 5.14 1.54
N TYR A 137 -11.13 4.70 0.46
CA TYR A 137 -11.57 4.95 -0.91
C TYR A 137 -12.99 4.42 -1.14
N PHE A 138 -13.25 3.15 -0.82
CA PHE A 138 -14.58 2.56 -1.00
C PHE A 138 -15.61 3.17 -0.05
N LYS A 139 -15.24 3.49 1.19
CA LYS A 139 -16.13 4.19 2.11
C LYS A 139 -16.55 5.55 1.58
N LEU A 140 -15.60 6.39 1.17
CA LEU A 140 -15.88 7.72 0.63
C LEU A 140 -16.72 7.66 -0.65
N GLY A 141 -16.43 6.71 -1.54
CA GLY A 141 -17.23 6.50 -2.75
C GLY A 141 -18.67 6.11 -2.42
N ASN A 142 -18.86 5.19 -1.48
CA ASN A 142 -20.18 4.76 -1.02
C ASN A 142 -20.95 5.88 -0.30
N ASP A 143 -20.26 6.68 0.52
CA ASP A 143 -20.84 7.85 1.19
C ASP A 143 -21.26 8.92 0.16
N GLN A 144 -20.47 9.14 -0.90
CA GLN A 144 -20.85 10.06 -1.99
C GLN A 144 -22.09 9.57 -2.73
N ILE A 145 -22.16 8.28 -3.08
CA ILE A 145 -23.34 7.69 -3.72
C ILE A 145 -24.59 7.93 -2.87
N ARG A 146 -24.52 7.72 -1.55
CA ARG A 146 -25.65 8.00 -0.65
C ARG A 146 -26.01 9.47 -0.61
N ASN A 147 -25.02 10.36 -0.46
CA ASN A 147 -25.24 11.79 -0.30
C ASN A 147 -25.81 12.47 -1.55
N MET A 148 -25.52 11.92 -2.73
CA MET A 148 -25.98 12.46 -4.01
C MET A 148 -27.29 11.84 -4.52
N ALA A 149 -27.81 10.81 -3.85
CA ALA A 149 -29.04 10.14 -4.26
C ALA A 149 -30.29 10.85 -3.74
N ASP A 150 -31.34 10.92 -4.57
CA ASP A 150 -32.67 11.42 -4.16
C ASP A 150 -33.28 10.55 -3.05
N ASP A 151 -33.12 9.22 -3.16
CA ASP A 151 -33.48 8.24 -2.12
C ASP A 151 -32.26 7.34 -1.81
N PRO A 152 -31.54 7.61 -0.72
CA PRO A 152 -30.38 6.82 -0.28
C PRO A 152 -30.71 5.37 0.07
N ASN A 153 -31.99 5.04 0.32
CA ASN A 153 -32.44 3.70 0.67
C ASN A 153 -33.02 2.93 -0.51
N SER A 154 -33.02 3.53 -1.71
CA SER A 154 -33.52 2.85 -2.91
C SER A 154 -32.71 1.59 -3.21
N VAL A 155 -33.37 0.59 -3.79
CA VAL A 155 -32.75 -0.68 -4.19
C VAL A 155 -31.54 -0.46 -5.11
N ILE A 156 -31.60 0.57 -5.97
CA ILE A 156 -30.51 0.90 -6.89
C ILE A 156 -29.28 1.41 -6.12
N VAL A 157 -29.47 2.32 -5.15
CA VAL A 157 -28.37 2.83 -4.33
C VAL A 157 -27.73 1.72 -3.52
N GLN A 158 -28.53 0.87 -2.87
CA GLN A 158 -28.00 -0.27 -2.12
C GLN A 158 -27.23 -1.24 -3.03
N SER A 159 -27.79 -1.59 -4.19
CA SER A 159 -27.12 -2.47 -5.15
C SER A 159 -25.77 -1.92 -5.63
N ASN A 160 -25.63 -0.60 -5.80
CA ASN A 160 -24.35 0.01 -6.18
C ASN A 160 -23.32 -0.10 -5.05
N ILE A 161 -23.74 0.17 -3.82
CA ILE A 161 -22.89 0.05 -2.63
C ILE A 161 -22.44 -1.40 -2.43
N ASP A 162 -23.35 -2.36 -2.54
CA ASP A 162 -23.04 -3.78 -2.41
C ASP A 162 -22.03 -4.24 -3.48
N SER A 163 -22.18 -3.74 -4.72
CA SER A 163 -21.23 -4.01 -5.80
C SER A 163 -19.83 -3.45 -5.50
N ASN A 164 -19.76 -2.25 -4.91
CA ASN A 164 -18.50 -1.63 -4.49
C ASN A 164 -17.84 -2.42 -3.36
N VAL A 165 -18.60 -2.79 -2.33
CA VAL A 165 -18.10 -3.62 -1.21
C VAL A 165 -17.61 -4.97 -1.71
N LYS A 166 -18.34 -5.62 -2.63
CA LYS A 166 -17.90 -6.86 -3.27
C LYS A 166 -16.60 -6.70 -4.04
N THR A 167 -16.42 -5.57 -4.72
CA THR A 167 -15.15 -5.25 -5.41
C THR A 167 -14.00 -5.13 -4.41
N MET A 168 -14.20 -4.42 -3.30
CA MET A 168 -13.21 -4.30 -2.24
C MET A 168 -12.84 -5.67 -1.65
N ILE A 169 -13.83 -6.51 -1.33
CA ILE A 169 -13.63 -7.89 -0.85
C ILE A 169 -12.76 -8.68 -1.85
N ASN A 170 -13.06 -8.59 -3.15
CA ASN A 170 -12.27 -9.29 -4.17
C ASN A 170 -10.82 -8.81 -4.22
N ASN A 171 -10.56 -7.51 -4.01
CA ASN A 171 -9.20 -6.99 -3.96
C ASN A 171 -8.45 -7.52 -2.72
N TYR A 172 -9.12 -7.64 -1.58
CA TYR A 172 -8.54 -8.26 -0.38
C TYR A 172 -8.19 -9.74 -0.59
N LEU A 173 -8.95 -10.46 -1.42
CA LEU A 173 -8.60 -11.85 -1.78
C LEU A 173 -7.28 -11.97 -2.53
N ILE A 174 -6.85 -10.91 -3.24
CA ILE A 174 -5.54 -10.87 -3.92
C ILE A 174 -4.41 -10.85 -2.88
N TYR A 175 -4.59 -10.18 -1.75
CA TYR A 175 -3.61 -10.22 -0.66
C TYR A 175 -3.47 -11.63 -0.08
N LEU A 176 -4.58 -12.36 0.07
CA LEU A 176 -4.53 -13.79 0.48
C LEU A 176 -3.85 -14.68 -0.57
N ASP A 177 -3.77 -14.26 -1.84
CA ASP A 177 -3.03 -15.03 -2.86
C ASP A 177 -1.52 -15.02 -2.65
N LEU A 178 -0.97 -14.07 -1.89
CA LEU A 178 0.45 -14.05 -1.52
C LEU A 178 0.86 -15.29 -0.71
N ILE A 179 -0.09 -15.93 -0.01
CA ILE A 179 0.16 -17.17 0.74
C ILE A 179 0.52 -18.35 -0.19
N ASN A 180 0.12 -18.31 -1.47
CA ASN A 180 0.59 -19.32 -2.43
C ASN A 180 2.11 -19.23 -2.68
N GLU A 181 2.72 -18.11 -2.30
CA GLU A 181 4.15 -17.84 -2.41
C GLU A 181 4.80 -17.73 -1.03
N GLU A 182 4.18 -18.31 0.00
CA GLU A 182 4.68 -18.29 1.39
C GLU A 182 6.17 -18.66 1.48
N ASP A 183 6.59 -19.72 0.78
CA ASP A 183 7.99 -20.17 0.78
C ASP A 183 8.98 -19.12 0.25
N ALA A 184 8.52 -18.07 -0.44
CA ALA A 184 9.36 -16.98 -0.95
C ALA A 184 9.59 -15.86 0.10
N PHE A 185 8.87 -15.88 1.22
CA PHE A 185 8.99 -14.89 2.28
C PHE A 185 10.01 -15.34 3.33
N THR A 186 10.61 -14.37 4.03
CA THR A 186 11.30 -14.67 5.29
C THR A 186 10.29 -14.92 6.41
N GLU A 187 10.71 -15.49 7.54
CA GLU A 187 9.87 -15.64 8.73
C GLU A 187 9.26 -14.31 9.20
N GLU A 188 10.00 -13.20 9.07
CA GLU A 188 9.49 -11.87 9.38
C GLU A 188 8.43 -11.42 8.36
N GLY A 189 8.65 -11.69 7.07
CA GLY A 189 7.66 -11.45 6.03
C GLY A 189 6.37 -12.26 6.24
N GLU A 190 6.46 -13.52 6.67
CA GLU A 190 5.27 -14.31 7.03
C GLU A 190 4.49 -13.69 8.21
N ASN A 191 5.21 -13.15 9.20
CA ASN A 191 4.60 -12.47 10.34
C ASN A 191 3.89 -11.18 9.92
N ASP A 192 4.51 -10.38 9.04
CA ASP A 192 3.92 -9.17 8.49
C ASP A 192 2.70 -9.50 7.61
N LEU A 193 2.78 -10.59 6.83
CA LEU A 193 1.67 -11.10 6.04
C LEU A 193 0.48 -11.43 6.95
N ALA A 194 0.71 -12.22 8.00
CA ALA A 194 -0.28 -12.58 9.01
C ALA A 194 -0.86 -11.37 9.75
N SER A 195 -0.03 -10.40 10.14
CA SER A 195 -0.48 -9.16 10.77
C SER A 195 -1.40 -8.34 9.86
N GLY A 196 -1.10 -8.28 8.56
CA GLY A 196 -1.97 -7.62 7.59
C GLY A 196 -3.35 -8.29 7.47
N ILE A 197 -3.41 -9.62 7.62
CA ILE A 197 -4.70 -10.35 7.70
C ILE A 197 -5.44 -9.93 8.96
N ASP A 198 -4.81 -10.03 10.13
CA ASP A 198 -5.44 -9.73 11.42
C ASP A 198 -5.96 -8.29 11.49
N GLN A 199 -5.20 -7.32 10.97
CA GLN A 199 -5.57 -5.90 11.04
C GLN A 199 -6.61 -5.52 9.98
N TYR A 200 -6.25 -5.60 8.70
CA TYR A 200 -7.03 -4.93 7.66
C TYR A 200 -8.31 -5.68 7.32
N PHE A 201 -8.33 -7.01 7.44
CA PHE A 201 -9.55 -7.78 7.19
C PHE A 201 -10.55 -7.59 8.31
N THR A 202 -10.08 -7.49 9.56
CA THR A 202 -10.93 -7.14 10.71
C THR A 202 -11.58 -5.78 10.50
N GLN A 203 -10.78 -4.76 10.17
CA GLN A 203 -11.31 -3.41 9.90
C GLN A 203 -12.33 -3.41 8.74
N MET A 204 -12.09 -4.17 7.68
CA MET A 204 -13.02 -4.31 6.56
C MET A 204 -14.36 -4.90 7.00
N ILE A 205 -14.33 -5.98 7.79
CA ILE A 205 -15.52 -6.66 8.30
C ILE A 205 -16.28 -5.78 9.29
N GLU A 206 -15.58 -5.05 10.15
CA GLU A 206 -16.19 -4.09 11.07
C GLU A 206 -16.85 -2.91 10.34
N LEU A 207 -16.25 -2.47 9.23
CA LEU A 207 -16.80 -1.38 8.41
C LEU A 207 -18.04 -1.81 7.62
N TYR A 208 -18.09 -3.06 7.16
CA TYR A 208 -19.21 -3.62 6.39
C TYR A 208 -19.66 -4.97 6.98
N PRO A 209 -20.25 -4.98 8.19
CA PRO A 209 -20.57 -6.23 8.89
C PRO A 209 -21.60 -7.07 8.13
N ASP A 210 -22.44 -6.43 7.32
CA ASP A 210 -23.54 -7.11 6.62
C ASP A 210 -23.20 -7.67 5.23
N ALA A 211 -21.95 -7.53 4.79
CA ALA A 211 -21.54 -7.98 3.47
C ALA A 211 -21.40 -9.51 3.37
N ASP A 212 -21.52 -10.04 2.15
CA ASP A 212 -21.31 -11.46 1.87
C ASP A 212 -19.80 -11.80 1.83
N TYR A 213 -19.30 -12.37 2.92
CA TYR A 213 -17.91 -12.81 3.08
C TYR A 213 -17.68 -14.29 2.71
N ASN A 214 -18.63 -14.98 2.08
CA ASN A 214 -18.49 -16.42 1.79
C ASN A 214 -17.29 -16.74 0.89
N SER A 215 -17.01 -15.88 -0.09
CA SER A 215 -15.84 -16.03 -0.97
C SER A 215 -14.53 -15.92 -0.19
N MET A 216 -14.48 -14.99 0.77
CA MET A 216 -13.34 -14.78 1.67
C MET A 216 -13.14 -15.93 2.64
N LYS A 217 -14.20 -16.41 3.29
CA LYS A 217 -14.15 -17.58 4.16
C LYS A 217 -13.60 -18.79 3.42
N ARG A 218 -14.15 -19.11 2.25
CA ARG A 218 -13.68 -20.25 1.42
C ARG A 218 -12.22 -20.08 1.01
N LYS A 219 -11.79 -18.87 0.66
CA LYS A 219 -10.38 -18.59 0.33
C LYS A 219 -9.48 -18.84 1.55
N ALA A 220 -9.87 -18.34 2.72
CA ALA A 220 -9.12 -18.51 3.96
C ALA A 220 -8.99 -20.01 4.33
N GLU A 221 -10.07 -20.78 4.26
CA GLU A 221 -10.05 -22.25 4.47
C GLU A 221 -9.09 -22.95 3.52
N LEU A 222 -9.08 -22.56 2.23
CA LEU A 222 -8.14 -23.09 1.25
C LEU A 222 -6.69 -22.72 1.58
N MET A 223 -6.44 -21.48 2.02
CA MET A 223 -5.08 -21.03 2.36
C MET A 223 -4.56 -21.68 3.64
N ILE A 224 -5.40 -21.97 4.64
CA ILE A 224 -5.01 -22.73 5.85
C ILE A 224 -4.43 -24.10 5.47
N ASN A 225 -5.05 -24.79 4.52
CA ASN A 225 -4.62 -26.12 4.08
C ASN A 225 -3.30 -26.08 3.29
N LYS A 226 -2.97 -24.93 2.68
CA LYS A 226 -1.75 -24.75 1.89
C LYS A 226 -0.58 -24.24 2.72
N SER A 227 -0.87 -23.38 3.69
CA SER A 227 0.14 -22.72 4.50
C SER A 227 0.93 -23.71 5.35
N HIS A 228 2.19 -23.42 5.60
CA HIS A 228 3.05 -24.15 6.51
C HIS A 228 3.32 -23.37 7.80
N SER A 229 3.22 -22.04 7.74
CA SER A 229 3.35 -21.09 8.84
C SER A 229 2.19 -21.16 9.84
N ASP A 230 2.53 -21.40 11.11
CA ASP A 230 1.55 -21.44 12.20
C ASP A 230 0.91 -20.06 12.43
N ASN A 231 1.65 -18.98 12.18
CA ASN A 231 1.16 -17.61 12.37
C ASN A 231 0.13 -17.25 11.30
N ILE A 232 0.40 -17.55 10.02
CA ILE A 232 -0.57 -17.34 8.93
C ILE A 232 -1.83 -18.19 9.19
N LYS A 233 -1.69 -19.46 9.55
CA LYS A 233 -2.84 -20.32 9.91
C LYS A 233 -3.66 -19.75 11.06
N SER A 234 -2.99 -19.25 12.10
CA SER A 234 -3.66 -18.62 13.24
C SER A 234 -4.50 -17.43 12.80
N SER A 235 -3.92 -16.52 12.00
CA SER A 235 -4.61 -15.35 11.47
C SER A 235 -5.79 -15.71 10.56
N LEU A 236 -5.63 -16.69 9.67
CA LEU A 236 -6.73 -17.16 8.82
C LEU A 236 -7.86 -17.80 9.65
N ASN A 237 -7.55 -18.55 10.71
CA ASN A 237 -8.57 -19.09 11.61
C ASN A 237 -9.35 -17.98 12.34
N LYS A 238 -8.66 -16.94 12.82
CA LYS A 238 -9.31 -15.76 13.41
C LYS A 238 -10.24 -15.08 12.42
N LEU A 239 -9.79 -14.89 11.18
CA LEU A 239 -10.60 -14.32 10.11
C LEU A 239 -11.88 -15.14 9.86
N ILE A 240 -11.78 -16.47 9.78
CA ILE A 240 -12.94 -17.34 9.60
C ILE A 240 -13.92 -17.19 10.78
N GLN A 241 -13.41 -17.23 12.02
CA GLN A 241 -14.23 -17.07 13.22
C GLN A 241 -14.93 -15.71 13.25
N LEU A 242 -14.24 -14.65 12.85
CA LEU A 242 -14.82 -13.31 12.76
C LEU A 242 -15.97 -13.29 11.74
N ILE A 243 -15.77 -13.84 10.54
CA ILE A 243 -16.83 -13.94 9.53
C ILE A 243 -18.04 -14.71 10.05
N GLU A 244 -17.82 -15.87 10.67
CA GLU A 244 -18.89 -16.70 11.24
C GLU A 244 -19.66 -15.98 12.35
N SER A 245 -18.97 -15.19 13.17
CA SER A 245 -19.62 -14.40 14.23
C SER A 245 -20.61 -13.38 13.67
N LYS A 246 -20.36 -12.84 12.47
CA LYS A 246 -21.25 -11.86 11.82
C LYS A 246 -22.44 -12.50 11.10
N THR A 247 -22.29 -13.73 10.62
CA THR A 247 -23.42 -14.47 10.03
C THR A 247 -24.45 -14.93 11.08
N ILE A 248 -24.04 -15.13 12.34
CA ILE A 248 -24.95 -15.56 13.43
C ILE A 248 -25.76 -14.37 13.99
N GLU A 249 -25.28 -13.13 13.81
CA GLU A 249 -25.94 -11.91 14.29
C GLU A 249 -27.06 -11.39 13.35
N GLN A 250 -27.21 -11.98 12.16
CA GLN A 250 -28.20 -11.62 11.13
C GLN A 250 -29.41 -12.59 11.09
#